data_AF-A0A969L092-F1
#
_entry.id   AF-A0A969L092-F1
#
_cell.length_a   1.000
_cell.length_b   1.000
_cell.length_c   1.000
_cell.angle_alpha   90.00
_cell.angle_beta   90.00
_cell.angle_gamma   90.00
#
_symmetry.space_group_name_H-M   'P 1'
#
loop_
_entity.id
_entity.type
_entity.pdbx_description
1 polymer ?
#
loop_
_entity_poly.entity_id
_entity_poly.type
_entity_poly.pdbx_seq_one_letter_code
_entity_poly.pdbx_strand_id
1 'polypeptide(L)'
;MGGLREIPGFLGTGGNLLVDLTLVIEILFYISLCLGVTAQLRKQYKWHDRFQIPVVVLNLFFIVFVMIPTIMAIISTGVASMPPLVLAHAGVGVLAQLVAVYCLLAGLKILPRKIGVLRWFMWTAFVLWTITLLLGIGLYISFYTGGDSSGGAVTEHAAELPAEHAADASTEPAAPVETVAEHAAEPVTAEPTEAPVEVVEEHAEEPVEVVEEHAAEPVEVVEEHAEEPVEVAAEPTATPAPPTPTPAPVRAGLLTVSDDQIHGDKATLALTGVVAPPDGSVYEAWLEGEGQAPLSLGKLTLSGDAINHTFTDPAGRNLLALFNRAFVSVEPASDSAPAPSGVNAFEGEISTTVLEPILPVVASAPDTPDGDGYTLNALNQVLKIEPEVGFQKDYSIPNNDLAALKIQAEGILNILEGQSSPDYGDRDGNGEVYSQGDGFGLLGSGSGAGYLQAIANQAAAAAQVEGASPETVRQAEQTQAAAANAISLAEQIRDLELQILQAGDIASVGDLVNQVVSLTQALTDADGLDLADPGQGGMRTVYILSQLMASVELFPVAGEIAAPAPAPTPELIDEHAGDTASEHDGN
;
A
#
# COMPACT_ATOMS: atom_id res chain seq x y z
N MET A 1 10.08 8.20 8.88
CA MET A 1 8.90 8.17 9.79
C MET A 1 7.94 7.02 9.49
N GLY A 2 8.19 6.17 8.47
CA GLY A 2 7.29 5.07 8.07
C GLY A 2 6.89 4.15 9.22
N GLY A 3 7.86 3.58 9.94
CA GLY A 3 7.57 2.66 11.04
C GLY A 3 6.78 3.23 12.24
N LEU A 4 6.63 4.55 12.39
CA LEU A 4 5.75 5.12 13.44
C LEU A 4 4.26 5.10 13.05
N ARG A 5 3.95 4.90 11.76
CA ARG A 5 2.58 4.79 11.26
C ARG A 5 1.99 3.39 11.40
N GLU A 6 2.85 2.39 11.57
CA GLU A 6 2.49 0.97 11.71
C GLU A 6 2.28 0.54 13.16
N ILE A 7 2.82 1.31 14.13
CA ILE A 7 2.68 1.01 15.55
C ILE A 7 1.32 1.55 16.04
N PRO A 8 0.49 0.75 16.73
CA PRO A 8 -0.76 1.23 17.32
C PRO A 8 -0.53 2.42 18.27
N GLY A 9 -1.49 3.34 18.29
CA GLY A 9 -1.51 4.46 19.22
C GLY A 9 -1.61 4.02 20.68
N PHE A 10 -1.22 4.91 21.59
CA PHE A 10 -1.26 4.70 23.04
C PHE A 10 -2.45 5.40 23.72
N LEU A 11 -3.23 6.20 23.00
CA LEU A 11 -4.39 6.93 23.52
C LEU A 11 -5.68 6.10 23.50
N GLY A 12 -5.61 4.83 23.10
CA GLY A 12 -6.76 3.91 23.08
C GLY A 12 -7.79 4.25 22.00
N THR A 13 -7.34 4.88 20.90
CA THR A 13 -8.15 5.23 19.73
C THR A 13 -7.71 4.38 18.53
N GLY A 14 -8.38 4.50 17.39
CA GLY A 14 -7.95 3.90 16.12
C GLY A 14 -6.72 4.58 15.48
N GLY A 15 -6.10 5.57 16.14
CA GLY A 15 -4.91 6.25 15.64
C GLY A 15 -3.65 5.40 15.79
N ASN A 16 -2.66 5.62 14.91
CA ASN A 16 -1.31 5.07 15.09
C ASN A 16 -0.45 5.95 16.01
N LEU A 17 0.72 5.44 16.40
CA LEU A 17 1.65 6.09 17.33
C LEU A 17 2.06 7.49 16.85
N LEU A 18 2.25 7.69 15.54
CA LEU A 18 2.60 9.01 14.99
C LEU A 18 1.46 10.02 15.20
N VAL A 19 0.20 9.62 14.98
CA VAL A 19 -0.97 10.48 15.19
C VAL A 19 -1.09 10.87 16.67
N ASP A 20 -0.97 9.90 17.57
CA ASP A 20 -1.06 10.13 19.02
C ASP A 20 0.06 11.02 19.54
N LEU A 21 1.30 10.76 19.11
CA LEU A 21 2.46 11.60 19.43
C LEU A 21 2.25 13.02 18.93
N THR A 22 1.74 13.19 17.71
CA THR A 22 1.48 14.52 17.14
C THR A 22 0.47 15.27 18.00
N LEU A 23 -0.67 14.65 18.36
CA LEU A 23 -1.67 15.28 19.23
C LEU A 23 -1.09 15.67 20.60
N VAL A 24 -0.37 14.76 21.25
CA VAL A 24 0.20 15.00 22.58
C VAL A 24 1.25 16.12 22.54
N ILE A 25 2.10 16.13 21.51
CA ILE A 25 3.10 17.19 21.34
C ILE A 25 2.43 18.55 21.13
N GLU A 26 1.37 18.62 20.32
CA GLU A 26 0.61 19.86 20.13
C GLU A 26 -0.05 20.36 21.43
N ILE A 27 -0.59 19.44 22.25
CA ILE A 27 -1.11 19.78 23.59
C ILE A 27 0.01 20.31 24.49
N LEU A 28 1.20 19.70 24.47
CA LEU A 28 2.35 20.16 25.25
C LEU A 28 2.84 21.53 24.77
N PHE A 29 2.87 21.79 23.47
CA PHE A 29 3.14 23.12 22.92
C PHE A 29 2.13 24.14 23.41
N TYR A 30 0.84 23.80 23.42
CA TYR A 30 -0.19 24.69 23.94
C TYR A 30 -0.06 24.97 25.44
N ILE A 31 0.28 23.97 26.25
CA ILE A 31 0.59 24.17 27.68
C ILE A 31 1.77 25.13 27.83
N SER A 32 2.84 24.94 27.05
CA SER A 32 3.99 25.86 27.02
C SER A 32 3.59 27.28 26.60
N LEU A 33 2.65 27.43 25.64
CA LEU A 33 2.09 28.74 25.28
C LEU A 33 1.38 29.40 26.45
N CYS A 34 0.52 28.66 27.17
CA CYS A 34 -0.17 29.16 28.37
C CYS A 34 0.81 29.59 29.47
N LEU A 35 1.91 28.85 29.66
CA LEU A 35 2.99 29.24 30.58
C LEU A 35 3.67 30.54 30.11
N GLY A 36 3.92 30.69 28.82
CA GLY A 36 4.45 31.91 28.22
C GLY A 36 3.53 33.12 28.44
N VAL A 37 2.22 32.98 28.20
CA VAL A 37 1.21 34.02 28.48
C VAL A 37 1.19 34.37 29.97
N THR A 38 1.23 33.36 30.86
CA THR A 38 1.28 33.58 32.31
C THR A 38 2.53 34.35 32.73
N ALA A 39 3.69 33.99 32.17
CA ALA A 39 4.94 34.71 32.39
C ALA A 39 4.84 36.16 31.89
N GLN A 40 4.24 36.41 30.73
CA GLN A 40 4.00 37.75 30.20
C GLN A 40 3.10 38.59 31.12
N LEU A 41 2.00 38.03 31.61
CA LEU A 41 1.07 38.69 32.53
C LEU A 41 1.75 39.04 33.87
N ARG A 42 2.70 38.20 34.32
CA ARG A 42 3.56 38.44 35.49
C ARG A 42 4.76 39.34 35.20
N LYS A 43 4.84 39.93 34.00
CA LYS A 43 5.95 40.79 33.52
C LYS A 43 7.32 40.10 33.51
N GLN A 44 7.34 38.77 33.42
CA GLN A 44 8.55 37.95 33.33
C GLN A 44 8.90 37.64 31.86
N TYR A 45 9.25 38.68 31.10
CA TYR A 45 9.45 38.57 29.64
C TYR A 45 10.56 37.59 29.23
N LYS A 46 11.60 37.43 30.04
CA LYS A 46 12.66 36.44 29.78
C LYS A 46 12.13 35.00 29.76
N TRP A 47 11.15 34.69 30.61
CA TRP A 47 10.53 33.36 30.65
C TRP A 47 9.53 33.19 29.52
N HIS A 48 8.75 34.23 29.21
CA HIS A 48 7.91 34.25 28.02
C HIS A 48 8.71 33.89 26.76
N ASP A 49 9.83 34.56 26.51
CA ASP A 49 10.62 34.31 25.30
C ASP A 49 11.19 32.89 25.25
N ARG A 50 11.62 32.35 26.41
CA ARG A 50 12.13 30.97 26.52
C ARG A 50 11.08 29.90 26.23
N PHE A 51 9.80 30.16 26.51
CA PHE A 51 8.72 29.23 26.17
C PHE A 51 8.26 29.42 24.72
N GLN A 52 8.14 30.66 24.26
CA GLN A 52 7.52 30.97 22.97
C GLN A 52 8.42 30.69 21.78
N ILE A 53 9.72 30.99 21.87
CA ILE A 53 10.64 30.79 20.74
C ILE A 53 10.72 29.31 20.33
N PRO A 54 10.98 28.35 21.25
CA PRO A 54 11.05 26.94 20.89
C PRO A 54 9.72 26.43 20.35
N VAL A 55 8.59 26.83 20.94
CA VAL A 55 7.27 26.38 20.47
C VAL A 55 7.01 26.80 19.03
N VAL A 56 7.26 28.06 18.65
CA VAL A 56 7.02 28.52 17.28
C VAL A 56 7.96 27.83 16.27
N VAL A 57 9.22 27.61 16.65
CA VAL A 57 10.23 26.95 15.79
C VAL A 57 9.94 25.47 15.62
N LEU A 58 9.64 24.76 16.71
CA LEU A 58 9.28 23.34 16.66
C LEU A 58 7.95 23.13 15.94
N ASN A 59 6.95 24.00 16.15
CA ASN A 59 5.70 23.91 15.41
C ASN A 59 5.92 24.14 13.90
N LEU A 60 6.83 25.04 13.52
CA LEU A 60 7.20 25.20 12.11
C LEU A 60 7.83 23.93 11.54
N PHE A 61 8.69 23.26 12.31
CA PHE A 61 9.26 21.96 11.95
C PHE A 61 8.16 20.90 11.77
N PHE A 62 7.21 20.78 12.70
CA PHE A 62 6.10 19.83 12.60
C PHE A 62 5.22 20.11 11.38
N ILE A 63 4.93 21.38 11.08
CA ILE A 63 4.19 21.73 9.88
C ILE A 63 4.92 21.23 8.64
N VAL A 64 6.22 21.49 8.52
CA VAL A 64 7.01 21.12 7.33
C VAL A 64 7.15 19.61 7.16
N PHE A 65 7.44 18.88 8.24
CA PHE A 65 7.82 17.47 8.15
C PHE A 65 6.70 16.47 8.48
N VAL A 66 5.60 16.91 9.12
CA VAL A 66 4.48 16.04 9.51
C VAL A 66 3.20 16.46 8.78
N MET A 67 2.84 17.74 8.83
CA MET A 67 1.55 18.19 8.28
C MET A 67 1.57 18.38 6.76
N ILE A 68 2.63 18.96 6.17
CA ILE A 68 2.70 19.14 4.71
C ILE A 68 2.64 17.80 3.97
N PRO A 69 3.44 16.76 4.30
CA PRO A 69 3.35 15.47 3.62
C PRO A 69 1.93 14.87 3.71
N THR A 70 1.30 14.95 4.89
CA THR A 70 -0.07 14.49 5.10
C THR A 70 -1.08 15.27 4.25
N ILE A 71 -0.97 16.59 4.18
CA ILE A 71 -1.84 17.43 3.35
C ILE A 71 -1.61 17.15 1.86
N MET A 72 -0.36 16.97 1.41
CA MET A 72 -0.06 16.68 0.01
C MET A 72 -0.65 15.33 -0.42
N ALA A 73 -0.61 14.32 0.46
CA ALA A 73 -1.32 13.06 0.24
C ALA A 73 -2.83 13.27 0.05
N ILE A 74 -3.48 14.07 0.91
CA ILE A 74 -4.93 14.35 0.79
C ILE A 74 -5.25 15.25 -0.42
N ILE A 75 -4.37 16.19 -0.80
CA ILE A 75 -4.58 17.02 -2.01
C ILE A 75 -4.55 16.16 -3.27
N SER A 76 -3.71 15.12 -3.30
CA SER A 76 -3.62 14.19 -4.43
C SER A 76 -4.91 13.42 -4.70
N THR A 77 -5.78 13.27 -3.68
CA THR A 77 -7.12 12.66 -3.80
C THR A 77 -8.23 13.67 -4.17
N GLY A 78 -7.88 14.94 -4.37
CA GLY A 78 -8.78 16.03 -4.79
C GLY A 78 -9.27 16.93 -3.64
N VAL A 79 -9.04 18.24 -3.75
CA VAL A 79 -9.40 19.21 -2.68
C VAL A 79 -10.92 19.30 -2.43
N ALA A 80 -11.75 18.97 -3.43
CA ALA A 80 -13.20 19.05 -3.33
C ALA A 80 -13.82 17.99 -2.40
N SER A 81 -13.09 16.90 -2.09
CA SER A 81 -13.56 15.82 -1.21
C SER A 81 -13.11 15.99 0.25
N MET A 82 -12.35 17.05 0.57
CA MET A 82 -11.87 17.26 1.94
C MET A 82 -13.01 17.61 2.91
N PRO A 83 -13.08 16.95 4.09
CA PRO A 83 -14.04 17.32 5.13
C PRO A 83 -13.87 18.80 5.54
N PRO A 84 -14.96 19.56 5.72
CA PRO A 84 -14.89 20.98 6.08
C PRO A 84 -14.04 21.26 7.33
N LEU A 85 -14.01 20.31 8.28
CA LEU A 85 -13.22 20.39 9.49
C LEU A 85 -11.70 20.39 9.21
N VAL A 86 -11.24 19.58 8.24
CA VAL A 86 -9.84 19.53 7.81
C VAL A 86 -9.45 20.86 7.18
N LEU A 87 -10.28 21.38 6.27
CA LEU A 87 -10.04 22.66 5.60
C LEU A 87 -10.02 23.83 6.61
N ALA A 88 -10.93 23.82 7.59
CA ALA A 88 -10.95 24.81 8.65
C ALA A 88 -9.70 24.75 9.52
N HIS A 89 -9.27 23.56 9.94
CA HIS A 89 -8.05 23.37 10.72
C HIS A 89 -6.81 23.88 9.97
N ALA A 90 -6.64 23.44 8.72
CA ALA A 90 -5.50 23.84 7.89
C ALA A 90 -5.47 25.36 7.65
N GLY A 91 -6.61 25.96 7.28
CA GLY A 91 -6.70 27.40 7.02
C GLY A 91 -6.42 28.26 8.25
N VAL A 92 -7.03 27.91 9.40
CA VAL A 92 -6.78 28.64 10.66
C VAL A 92 -5.34 28.43 11.12
N GLY A 93 -4.80 27.21 11.02
CA GLY A 93 -3.43 26.87 11.41
C GLY A 93 -2.37 27.63 10.62
N VAL A 94 -2.52 27.73 9.29
CA VAL A 94 -1.62 28.53 8.45
C VAL A 94 -1.62 29.99 8.89
N LEU A 95 -2.81 30.58 9.09
CA LEU A 95 -2.92 31.96 9.56
C LEU A 95 -2.28 32.14 10.95
N ALA A 96 -2.53 31.19 11.85
CA ALA A 96 -1.99 31.17 13.21
C ALA A 96 -0.45 31.15 13.19
N GLN A 97 0.15 30.30 12.36
CA GLN A 97 1.59 30.17 12.23
C GLN A 97 2.22 31.42 11.61
N LEU A 98 1.61 32.01 10.57
CA LEU A 98 2.11 33.24 9.95
C LEU A 98 2.16 34.41 10.95
N VAL A 99 1.10 34.57 11.77
CA VAL A 99 1.07 35.62 12.80
C VAL A 99 2.09 35.32 13.91
N ALA A 100 2.28 34.05 14.29
CA ALA A 100 3.27 33.64 15.28
C ALA A 100 4.71 33.89 14.82
N VAL A 101 5.05 33.53 13.57
CA VAL A 101 6.36 33.81 12.96
C VAL A 101 6.60 35.32 12.85
N TYR A 102 5.59 36.10 12.46
CA TYR A 102 5.69 37.56 12.50
C TYR A 102 6.01 38.07 13.90
N CYS A 103 5.30 37.57 14.93
CA CYS A 103 5.54 37.95 16.32
C CYS A 103 6.94 37.57 16.80
N LEU A 104 7.43 36.39 16.40
CA LEU A 104 8.79 35.91 16.69
C LEU A 104 9.84 36.83 16.05
N LEU A 105 9.75 37.08 14.74
CA LEU A 105 10.70 37.92 14.00
C LEU A 105 10.68 39.37 14.51
N ALA A 106 9.49 39.90 14.81
CA ALA A 106 9.37 41.18 15.48
C ALA A 106 10.01 41.12 16.88
N GLY A 107 9.78 40.06 17.67
CA GLY A 107 10.36 39.78 18.98
C GLY A 107 11.90 39.64 18.99
N LEU A 108 12.49 39.21 17.88
CA LEU A 108 13.93 39.17 17.64
C LEU A 108 14.51 40.47 17.06
N LYS A 109 13.66 41.48 16.81
CA LYS A 109 14.02 42.78 16.21
C LYS A 109 14.49 42.69 14.75
N ILE A 110 14.14 41.60 14.06
CA ILE A 110 14.42 41.41 12.63
C ILE A 110 13.42 42.24 11.79
N LEU A 111 12.16 42.31 12.23
CA LEU A 111 11.10 43.10 11.59
C LEU A 111 10.76 44.39 12.37
N PRO A 112 10.29 45.45 11.68
CA PRO A 112 9.96 46.73 12.32
C PRO A 112 8.82 46.59 13.33
N ARG A 113 9.06 47.07 14.56
CA ARG A 113 8.07 47.08 15.65
C ARG A 113 7.29 48.39 15.64
N LYS A 114 5.99 48.33 15.34
CA LYS A 114 5.07 49.39 15.77
C LYS A 114 4.66 49.12 17.22
N ILE A 115 5.30 49.83 18.16
CA ILE A 115 5.08 49.70 19.61
C ILE A 115 3.58 49.88 19.91
N GLY A 116 2.97 48.90 20.61
CA GLY A 116 1.54 48.86 20.93
C GLY A 116 0.70 47.92 20.07
N VAL A 117 1.07 47.70 18.80
CA VAL A 117 0.36 46.79 17.88
C VAL A 117 0.81 45.34 18.06
N LEU A 118 2.10 45.12 18.39
CA LEU A 118 2.65 43.76 18.59
C LEU A 118 1.89 42.98 19.67
N ARG A 119 1.44 43.64 20.73
CA ARG A 119 0.64 43.01 21.78
C ARG A 119 -0.67 42.42 21.24
N TRP A 120 -1.33 43.13 20.31
CA TRP A 120 -2.55 42.64 19.68
C TRP A 120 -2.28 41.43 18.81
N PHE A 121 -1.22 41.45 18.00
CA PHE A 121 -0.82 40.30 17.20
C PHE A 121 -0.47 39.07 18.04
N MET A 122 0.18 39.24 19.20
CA MET A 122 0.46 38.12 20.12
C MET A 122 -0.82 37.50 20.67
N TRP A 123 -1.80 38.32 21.07
CA TRP A 123 -3.11 37.82 21.50
C TRP A 123 -3.88 37.15 20.37
N THR A 124 -3.83 37.71 19.16
CA THR A 124 -4.42 37.09 17.97
C THR A 124 -3.78 35.74 17.68
N ALA A 125 -2.45 35.63 17.72
CA ALA A 125 -1.75 34.36 17.55
C ALA A 125 -2.21 33.33 18.60
N PHE A 126 -2.28 33.72 19.88
CA PHE A 126 -2.75 32.84 20.95
C PHE A 126 -4.18 32.33 20.73
N VAL A 127 -5.11 33.21 20.33
CA VAL A 127 -6.49 32.83 20.03
C VAL A 127 -6.56 31.90 18.82
N LEU A 128 -5.86 32.21 17.74
CA LEU A 128 -5.83 31.37 16.54
C LEU A 128 -5.23 29.99 16.80
N TRP A 129 -4.13 29.91 17.57
CA TRP A 129 -3.54 28.64 17.99
C TRP A 129 -4.50 27.84 18.89
N THR A 130 -5.22 28.50 19.80
CA THR A 130 -6.24 27.83 20.62
C THR A 130 -7.33 27.22 19.73
N ILE A 131 -7.86 27.98 18.77
CA ILE A 131 -8.88 27.47 17.83
C ILE A 131 -8.31 26.32 17.00
N THR A 132 -7.07 26.46 16.49
CA THR A 132 -6.41 25.43 15.69
C THR A 132 -6.27 24.12 16.48
N LEU A 133 -5.82 24.18 17.74
CA LEU A 133 -5.72 23.02 18.62
C LEU A 133 -7.08 22.36 18.83
N LEU A 134 -8.12 23.13 19.12
CA LEU A 134 -9.47 22.57 19.30
C LEU A 134 -9.98 21.89 18.04
N LEU A 135 -9.73 22.47 16.86
CA LEU A 135 -10.05 21.84 15.58
C LEU A 135 -9.22 20.56 15.36
N GLY A 136 -7.94 20.55 15.76
CA GLY A 136 -7.07 19.38 15.68
C GLY A 136 -7.52 18.24 16.59
N ILE A 137 -7.93 18.56 17.82
CA ILE A 137 -8.57 17.60 18.73
C ILE A 137 -9.88 17.09 18.13
N GLY A 138 -10.70 17.98 17.56
CA GLY A 138 -11.94 17.60 16.88
C GLY A 138 -11.70 16.66 15.71
N LEU A 139 -10.68 16.90 14.90
CA LEU A 139 -10.23 15.98 13.85
C LEU A 139 -9.84 14.64 14.44
N TYR A 140 -8.96 14.65 15.45
CA TYR A 140 -8.50 13.41 16.07
C TYR A 140 -9.67 12.57 16.61
N ILE A 141 -10.62 13.19 17.30
CA ILE A 141 -11.83 12.52 17.79
C ILE A 141 -12.64 11.97 16.60
N SER A 142 -12.94 12.81 15.61
CA SER A 142 -13.75 12.46 14.45
C SER A 142 -13.17 11.30 13.64
N PHE A 143 -11.85 11.23 13.49
CA PHE A 143 -11.19 10.21 12.69
C PHE A 143 -10.86 8.94 13.47
N TYR A 144 -10.68 9.02 14.81
CA TYR A 144 -10.08 7.91 15.56
C TYR A 144 -10.89 7.41 16.77
N THR A 145 -11.98 8.06 17.21
CA THR A 145 -12.68 7.67 18.47
C THR A 145 -14.08 7.06 18.33
N GLY A 146 -14.65 6.95 17.13
CA GLY A 146 -16.03 6.47 16.92
C GLY A 146 -16.23 4.95 16.74
N GLY A 147 -15.24 4.11 16.98
CA GLY A 147 -15.32 2.66 16.73
C GLY A 147 -14.93 1.94 17.99
N ASP A 148 -15.78 1.00 18.43
CA ASP A 148 -15.65 0.30 19.69
C ASP A 148 -14.22 -0.15 19.99
N SER A 149 -13.82 0.00 21.24
CA SER A 149 -12.47 -0.25 21.77
C SER A 149 -12.09 -1.74 21.82
N SER A 150 -12.55 -2.53 20.85
CA SER A 150 -11.98 -3.79 20.42
C SER A 150 -11.49 -3.62 18.98
N GLY A 151 -10.31 -3.04 18.82
CA GLY A 151 -9.51 -3.12 17.60
C GLY A 151 -10.21 -2.72 16.29
N GLY A 152 -10.51 -1.43 16.15
CA GLY A 152 -10.47 -0.71 14.86
C GLY A 152 -11.57 -0.99 13.85
N ALA A 153 -12.69 -0.27 13.95
CA ALA A 153 -13.43 0.31 12.82
C ALA A 153 -14.62 1.14 13.34
N VAL A 154 -14.61 2.45 13.08
CA VAL A 154 -15.77 3.34 13.29
C VAL A 154 -16.69 3.20 12.08
N THR A 155 -17.90 2.67 12.29
CA THR A 155 -19.06 2.97 11.44
C THR A 155 -19.89 4.09 12.08
N GLU A 156 -20.25 5.10 11.29
CA GLU A 156 -21.50 5.87 11.44
C GLU A 156 -22.35 5.50 10.21
N HIS A 157 -23.67 5.32 10.24
CA HIS A 157 -24.70 5.96 11.06
C HIS A 157 -26.04 5.20 10.87
N ALA A 158 -26.81 4.94 11.94
CA ALA A 158 -28.26 4.70 11.85
C ALA A 158 -29.00 5.24 13.09
N ALA A 159 -30.25 5.63 12.88
CA ALA A 159 -31.04 6.60 13.65
C ALA A 159 -31.74 6.09 14.92
N GLU A 160 -31.93 7.03 15.86
CA GLU A 160 -32.99 7.23 16.89
C GLU A 160 -33.53 6.11 17.83
N LEU A 161 -33.21 6.27 19.14
CA LEU A 161 -34.03 6.23 20.40
C LEU A 161 -34.61 4.87 20.93
N PRO A 162 -34.97 4.74 22.25
CA PRO A 162 -34.35 5.22 23.51
C PRO A 162 -34.25 4.16 24.67
N ALA A 163 -33.39 4.44 25.67
CA ALA A 163 -33.38 4.03 27.10
C ALA A 163 -33.42 2.54 27.53
N GLU A 164 -32.48 2.08 28.39
CA GLU A 164 -32.60 1.89 29.87
C GLU A 164 -31.58 0.84 30.43
N HIS A 165 -31.01 1.13 31.62
CA HIS A 165 -30.37 0.23 32.63
C HIS A 165 -29.13 -0.64 32.26
N ALA A 166 -28.18 -1.03 33.13
CA ALA A 166 -27.62 -0.62 34.43
C ALA A 166 -26.53 -1.67 34.82
N ALA A 167 -25.37 -1.25 35.35
CA ALA A 167 -24.41 -2.00 36.23
C ALA A 167 -23.80 -3.34 35.71
N ASP A 168 -22.61 -3.84 36.07
CA ASP A 168 -21.77 -3.72 37.27
C ASP A 168 -20.35 -4.29 37.03
N ALA A 169 -19.41 -3.91 37.90
CA ALA A 169 -18.17 -4.58 38.38
C ALA A 169 -17.15 -5.23 37.39
N SER A 170 -15.93 -4.67 37.25
CA SER A 170 -14.72 -4.94 38.07
C SER A 170 -14.31 -6.41 38.18
N THR A 171 -13.12 -6.81 37.70
CA THR A 171 -11.88 -6.98 38.52
C THR A 171 -10.69 -7.43 37.66
N GLU A 172 -9.59 -6.68 37.72
CA GLU A 172 -8.22 -7.14 37.43
C GLU A 172 -7.66 -7.86 38.69
N PRO A 173 -6.59 -8.69 38.61
CA PRO A 173 -5.27 -8.11 38.87
C PRO A 173 -4.06 -8.79 38.17
N ALA A 174 -3.15 -7.94 37.66
CA ALA A 174 -1.70 -7.87 37.90
C ALA A 174 -0.80 -9.12 38.11
N ALA A 175 0.16 -9.27 37.15
CA ALA A 175 1.64 -9.37 37.29
C ALA A 175 2.26 -10.58 38.07
N PRO A 176 3.59 -10.91 37.95
CA PRO A 176 4.69 -10.09 37.40
C PRO A 176 5.79 -10.77 36.54
N VAL A 177 6.42 -9.90 35.74
CA VAL A 177 7.84 -9.72 35.38
C VAL A 177 8.88 -10.67 36.02
N GLU A 178 9.75 -11.25 35.16
CA GLU A 178 11.10 -11.71 35.54
C GLU A 178 12.15 -11.14 34.55
N THR A 179 13.21 -10.59 35.13
CA THR A 179 14.32 -9.86 34.50
C THR A 179 15.61 -10.68 34.57
N VAL A 180 16.34 -10.89 33.47
CA VAL A 180 17.79 -11.24 33.46
C VAL A 180 18.39 -10.77 32.12
N ALA A 181 19.06 -9.62 32.06
CA ALA A 181 20.52 -9.40 32.17
C ALA A 181 21.31 -9.62 30.84
N GLU A 182 21.43 -8.51 30.12
CA GLU A 182 22.65 -7.93 29.52
C GLU A 182 23.99 -8.66 29.72
N HIS A 183 24.67 -8.99 28.61
CA HIS A 183 26.12 -9.11 28.55
C HIS A 183 26.65 -8.48 27.25
N ALA A 184 27.54 -7.52 27.43
CA ALA A 184 28.16 -6.68 26.40
C ALA A 184 29.51 -7.24 25.91
N ALA A 185 29.89 -6.78 24.70
CA ALA A 185 31.25 -6.45 24.21
C ALA A 185 32.25 -7.61 23.99
N GLU A 186 33.13 -7.67 22.99
CA GLU A 186 33.54 -6.83 21.84
C GLU A 186 34.58 -7.66 20.99
N PRO A 187 35.17 -7.15 19.89
CA PRO A 187 35.50 -7.91 18.69
C PRO A 187 36.96 -8.40 18.60
N VAL A 188 37.23 -9.30 17.63
CA VAL A 188 38.60 -9.64 17.22
C VAL A 188 38.75 -9.49 15.71
N THR A 189 39.60 -8.54 15.35
CA THR A 189 40.17 -8.22 14.05
C THR A 189 41.26 -9.24 13.69
N ALA A 190 41.29 -9.75 12.44
CA ALA A 190 42.50 -10.24 11.78
C ALA A 190 42.25 -10.57 10.29
N GLU A 191 42.56 -9.63 9.41
CA GLU A 191 43.27 -9.90 8.13
C GLU A 191 44.79 -9.76 8.40
N PRO A 192 45.75 -10.07 7.48
CA PRO A 192 45.64 -10.35 6.03
C PRO A 192 46.49 -11.58 5.59
N THR A 193 46.57 -11.89 4.29
CA THR A 193 47.83 -12.16 3.53
C THR A 193 47.54 -12.43 2.05
N GLU A 194 48.05 -11.56 1.18
CA GLU A 194 48.19 -11.71 -0.28
C GLU A 194 49.29 -12.72 -0.66
N ALA A 195 49.18 -13.32 -1.86
CA ALA A 195 50.19 -13.43 -2.94
C ALA A 195 49.90 -14.67 -3.86
N PRO A 196 50.60 -14.86 -5.00
CA PRO A 196 50.31 -14.22 -6.29
C PRO A 196 50.23 -15.20 -7.49
N VAL A 197 49.67 -14.71 -8.61
CA VAL A 197 50.02 -14.92 -10.05
C VAL A 197 50.45 -16.33 -10.51
N GLU A 198 49.71 -16.92 -11.46
CA GLU A 198 50.34 -17.56 -12.63
C GLU A 198 49.47 -17.47 -13.89
N VAL A 199 50.12 -17.08 -14.98
CA VAL A 199 49.64 -16.89 -16.34
C VAL A 199 49.85 -18.20 -17.10
N VAL A 200 48.85 -18.69 -17.84
CA VAL A 200 49.05 -19.70 -18.88
C VAL A 200 48.30 -19.27 -20.15
N GLU A 201 49.06 -18.97 -21.19
CA GLU A 201 48.62 -18.90 -22.59
C GLU A 201 48.58 -20.31 -23.21
N GLU A 202 47.55 -20.61 -24.02
CA GLU A 202 47.61 -21.50 -25.21
C GLU A 202 46.32 -21.25 -26.05
N HIS A 203 46.39 -20.63 -27.24
CA HIS A 203 46.25 -21.24 -28.60
C HIS A 203 45.06 -22.22 -28.77
N ALA A 204 44.30 -22.33 -29.87
CA ALA A 204 44.07 -21.63 -31.15
C ALA A 204 42.94 -22.43 -31.87
N GLU A 205 42.19 -21.80 -32.80
CA GLU A 205 41.48 -22.41 -33.97
C GLU A 205 40.34 -23.44 -33.71
N GLU A 206 39.18 -23.53 -34.36
CA GLU A 206 38.66 -23.20 -35.71
C GLU A 206 37.09 -23.24 -35.68
N PRO A 207 36.36 -22.80 -36.74
CA PRO A 207 34.90 -22.62 -36.75
C PRO A 207 34.12 -23.84 -37.27
N VAL A 208 32.88 -24.04 -36.80
CA VAL A 208 31.97 -25.08 -37.32
C VAL A 208 30.85 -24.47 -38.17
N GLU A 209 30.62 -25.18 -39.26
CA GLU A 209 29.93 -24.87 -40.50
C GLU A 209 28.40 -24.92 -40.41
N VAL A 210 27.77 -24.14 -41.29
CA VAL A 210 26.35 -24.02 -41.57
C VAL A 210 25.85 -25.24 -42.35
N VAL A 211 24.69 -25.80 -41.98
CA VAL A 211 23.93 -26.68 -42.88
C VAL A 211 22.46 -26.26 -42.86
N GLU A 212 22.02 -25.67 -43.98
CA GLU A 212 20.63 -25.51 -44.39
C GLU A 212 20.03 -26.89 -44.76
N GLU A 213 18.77 -27.14 -44.41
CA GLU A 213 18.00 -28.23 -45.01
C GLU A 213 16.67 -27.72 -45.58
N HIS A 214 16.45 -28.10 -46.83
CA HIS A 214 15.43 -27.66 -47.76
C HIS A 214 14.08 -28.37 -47.58
N ALA A 215 13.03 -27.64 -47.97
CA ALA A 215 11.65 -28.09 -48.15
C ALA A 215 11.45 -29.18 -49.22
N ALA A 216 10.42 -30.02 -49.04
CA ALA A 216 9.74 -30.73 -50.14
C ALA A 216 8.27 -31.04 -49.81
N GLU A 217 7.41 -30.79 -50.81
CA GLU A 217 5.95 -30.94 -50.87
C GLU A 217 5.45 -32.40 -51.11
N PRO A 218 4.13 -32.68 -51.03
CA PRO A 218 3.57 -34.02 -50.81
C PRO A 218 3.13 -34.75 -52.09
N VAL A 219 2.97 -36.09 -51.99
CA VAL A 219 2.37 -36.94 -53.03
C VAL A 219 1.24 -37.78 -52.44
N GLU A 220 0.08 -37.66 -53.09
CA GLU A 220 -1.20 -38.35 -52.93
C GLU A 220 -1.11 -39.83 -53.33
N VAL A 221 -1.68 -40.76 -52.54
CA VAL A 221 -1.95 -42.14 -52.99
C VAL A 221 -3.33 -42.59 -52.52
N VAL A 222 -4.12 -42.99 -53.51
CA VAL A 222 -5.50 -43.48 -53.47
C VAL A 222 -5.58 -44.96 -53.08
N GLU A 223 -6.68 -45.33 -52.43
CA GLU A 223 -7.08 -46.66 -51.95
C GLU A 223 -7.12 -47.79 -52.99
N GLU A 224 -6.95 -49.04 -52.54
CA GLU A 224 -7.66 -50.20 -53.09
C GLU A 224 -7.99 -51.25 -52.00
N HIS A 225 -9.21 -51.78 -52.11
CA HIS A 225 -9.97 -52.68 -51.22
C HIS A 225 -9.61 -54.16 -51.44
N ALA A 226 -9.72 -55.01 -50.39
CA ALA A 226 -10.06 -56.43 -50.53
C ALA A 226 -10.62 -57.04 -49.22
N GLU A 227 -11.61 -57.92 -49.39
CA GLU A 227 -12.68 -58.36 -48.46
C GLU A 227 -12.36 -59.52 -47.49
N GLU A 228 -12.93 -59.42 -46.27
CA GLU A 228 -13.69 -60.41 -45.43
C GLU A 228 -13.17 -61.84 -45.08
N PRO A 229 -13.46 -62.38 -43.86
CA PRO A 229 -14.83 -62.81 -43.51
C PRO A 229 -15.33 -62.57 -42.08
N VAL A 230 -16.66 -62.56 -42.02
CA VAL A 230 -17.61 -62.37 -40.93
C VAL A 230 -17.46 -63.39 -39.78
N GLU A 231 -17.32 -62.89 -38.55
CA GLU A 231 -17.57 -63.64 -37.31
C GLU A 231 -18.76 -63.03 -36.55
N VAL A 232 -19.53 -63.92 -35.93
CA VAL A 232 -20.92 -63.79 -35.52
C VAL A 232 -21.12 -62.85 -34.33
N ALA A 233 -22.15 -62.01 -34.43
CA ALA A 233 -22.55 -60.99 -33.47
C ALA A 233 -22.72 -61.47 -32.02
N ALA A 234 -22.01 -60.81 -31.10
CA ALA A 234 -22.46 -60.61 -29.72
C ALA A 234 -23.10 -59.21 -29.63
N GLU A 235 -24.28 -59.10 -29.00
CA GLU A 235 -24.96 -57.82 -28.80
C GLU A 235 -24.04 -56.81 -28.10
N PRO A 236 -23.82 -55.60 -28.66
CA PRO A 236 -23.10 -54.56 -27.95
C PRO A 236 -23.98 -54.11 -26.78
N THR A 237 -23.54 -54.42 -25.56
CA THR A 237 -24.00 -53.68 -24.38
C THR A 237 -23.73 -52.21 -24.66
N ALA A 238 -24.79 -51.39 -24.71
CA ALA A 238 -24.68 -49.97 -24.94
C ALA A 238 -23.65 -49.38 -23.97
N THR A 239 -22.50 -48.97 -24.49
CA THR A 239 -21.54 -48.17 -23.73
C THR A 239 -22.27 -46.89 -23.34
N PRO A 240 -22.34 -46.53 -22.04
CA PRO A 240 -22.97 -45.28 -21.64
C PRO A 240 -22.30 -44.14 -22.40
N ALA A 241 -23.12 -43.28 -23.00
CA ALA A 241 -22.63 -42.09 -23.68
C ALA A 241 -21.68 -41.34 -22.74
N PRO A 242 -20.53 -40.83 -23.24
CA PRO A 242 -19.67 -39.97 -22.42
C PRO A 242 -20.54 -38.86 -21.83
N PRO A 243 -20.41 -38.55 -20.53
CA PRO A 243 -21.19 -37.48 -19.93
C PRO A 243 -21.00 -36.23 -20.77
N THR A 244 -22.12 -35.62 -21.18
CA THR A 244 -22.10 -34.30 -21.81
C THR A 244 -21.25 -33.39 -20.93
N PRO A 245 -20.18 -32.76 -21.43
CA PRO A 245 -19.33 -31.92 -20.61
C PRO A 245 -20.21 -30.83 -19.97
N THR A 246 -20.22 -30.77 -18.64
CA THR A 246 -20.83 -29.67 -17.91
C THR A 246 -20.20 -28.39 -18.44
N PRO A 247 -20.99 -27.40 -18.91
CA PRO A 247 -20.42 -26.14 -19.38
C PRO A 247 -19.61 -25.52 -18.23
N ALA A 248 -18.42 -25.01 -18.57
CA ALA A 248 -17.56 -24.34 -17.60
C ALA A 248 -18.33 -23.16 -16.95
N PRO A 249 -18.17 -22.92 -15.64
CA PRO A 249 -18.84 -21.82 -14.97
C PRO A 249 -18.43 -20.50 -15.62
N VAL A 250 -19.42 -19.64 -15.87
CA VAL A 250 -19.20 -18.30 -16.44
C VAL A 250 -18.81 -17.37 -15.29
N ARG A 251 -17.70 -16.65 -15.44
CA ARG A 251 -17.25 -15.65 -14.48
C ARG A 251 -18.32 -14.57 -14.31
N ALA A 252 -18.74 -14.35 -13.06
CA ALA A 252 -19.71 -13.31 -12.71
C ALA A 252 -19.03 -11.95 -12.50
N GLY A 253 -17.77 -11.95 -12.06
CA GLY A 253 -17.00 -10.72 -11.88
C GLY A 253 -15.66 -10.92 -11.20
N LEU A 254 -15.13 -9.84 -10.63
CA LEU A 254 -13.79 -9.76 -10.05
C LEU A 254 -13.83 -9.04 -8.70
N LEU A 255 -12.99 -9.51 -7.78
CA LEU A 255 -12.52 -8.73 -6.65
C LEU A 255 -11.05 -8.38 -6.88
N THR A 256 -10.73 -7.09 -6.81
CA THR A 256 -9.37 -6.58 -6.92
C THR A 256 -8.97 -5.90 -5.62
N VAL A 257 -7.69 -5.97 -5.27
CA VAL A 257 -7.12 -5.20 -4.17
C VAL A 257 -6.21 -4.11 -4.75
N SER A 258 -6.27 -2.94 -4.14
CA SER A 258 -5.49 -1.77 -4.49
C SER A 258 -5.21 -0.90 -3.27
N ASP A 259 -4.52 0.21 -3.46
CA ASP A 259 -4.24 1.16 -2.37
C ASP A 259 -5.35 2.22 -2.23
N ASP A 260 -5.60 2.66 -1.00
CA ASP A 260 -6.38 3.85 -0.67
C ASP A 260 -5.65 4.73 0.35
N GLN A 261 -5.55 4.27 1.60
CA GLN A 261 -4.85 5.02 2.65
C GLN A 261 -3.41 4.56 2.78
N ILE A 262 -3.20 3.25 2.67
CA ILE A 262 -1.89 2.61 2.65
C ILE A 262 -1.87 1.46 1.63
N HIS A 263 -0.75 0.73 1.56
CA HIS A 263 -0.55 -0.29 0.56
C HIS A 263 -1.49 -1.50 0.73
N GLY A 264 -2.24 -1.83 -0.32
CA GLY A 264 -3.07 -3.02 -0.42
C GLY A 264 -4.29 -3.05 0.50
N ASP A 265 -4.76 -1.90 0.99
CA ASP A 265 -5.83 -1.81 1.99
C ASP A 265 -7.25 -1.68 1.42
N LYS A 266 -7.42 -1.52 0.10
CA LYS A 266 -8.72 -1.34 -0.54
C LYS A 266 -9.11 -2.51 -1.41
N ALA A 267 -10.25 -3.12 -1.11
CA ALA A 267 -10.91 -4.12 -1.96
C ALA A 267 -12.00 -3.46 -2.82
N THR A 268 -12.06 -3.82 -4.11
CA THR A 268 -13.12 -3.42 -5.04
C THR A 268 -13.75 -4.65 -5.66
N LEU A 269 -15.06 -4.81 -5.48
CA LEU A 269 -15.85 -5.91 -6.03
C LEU A 269 -16.74 -5.38 -7.15
N ALA A 270 -16.66 -6.01 -8.32
CA ALA A 270 -17.54 -5.75 -9.45
C ALA A 270 -18.13 -7.07 -9.96
N LEU A 271 -19.46 -7.22 -9.88
CA LEU A 271 -20.21 -8.38 -10.36
C LEU A 271 -21.28 -7.97 -11.37
N THR A 272 -21.59 -8.84 -12.32
CA THR A 272 -22.66 -8.68 -13.31
C THR A 272 -23.48 -9.96 -13.44
N GLY A 273 -24.70 -9.85 -13.98
CA GLY A 273 -25.62 -10.99 -14.07
C GLY A 273 -26.13 -11.46 -12.71
N VAL A 274 -26.13 -10.59 -11.70
CA VAL A 274 -26.55 -10.90 -10.34
C VAL A 274 -28.08 -10.84 -10.24
N VAL A 275 -28.67 -11.91 -9.72
CA VAL A 275 -30.12 -11.97 -9.43
C VAL A 275 -30.38 -11.42 -8.03
N ALA A 276 -31.52 -10.75 -7.85
CA ALA A 276 -31.94 -10.25 -6.54
C ALA A 276 -31.93 -11.36 -5.48
N PRO A 277 -31.42 -11.08 -4.25
CA PRO A 277 -31.46 -12.05 -3.17
C PRO A 277 -32.93 -12.34 -2.77
N PRO A 278 -33.20 -13.47 -2.09
CA PRO A 278 -34.54 -13.78 -1.59
C PRO A 278 -35.12 -12.67 -0.71
N ASP A 279 -36.45 -12.56 -0.69
CA ASP A 279 -37.15 -11.58 0.16
C ASP A 279 -36.68 -11.69 1.63
N GLY A 280 -36.36 -10.54 2.22
CA GLY A 280 -35.85 -10.47 3.59
C GLY A 280 -34.36 -10.83 3.73
N SER A 281 -33.63 -10.99 2.63
CA SER A 281 -32.18 -11.25 2.61
C SER A 281 -31.42 -10.12 1.88
N VAL A 282 -30.11 -10.06 2.11
CA VAL A 282 -29.15 -9.15 1.48
C VAL A 282 -27.90 -9.93 1.08
N TYR A 283 -27.15 -9.43 0.11
CA TYR A 283 -25.81 -9.98 -0.15
C TYR A 283 -24.78 -9.29 0.75
N GLU A 284 -23.77 -10.03 1.17
CA GLU A 284 -22.61 -9.51 1.90
C GLU A 284 -21.33 -10.12 1.33
N ALA A 285 -20.29 -9.30 1.14
CA ALA A 285 -19.01 -9.76 0.60
C ALA A 285 -17.99 -9.98 1.71
N TRP A 286 -17.12 -10.96 1.51
CA TRP A 286 -16.13 -11.41 2.49
C TRP A 286 -14.79 -11.73 1.82
N LEU A 287 -13.72 -11.55 2.61
CA LEU A 287 -12.41 -12.12 2.34
C LEU A 287 -12.09 -13.22 3.34
N GLU A 288 -11.41 -14.26 2.86
CA GLU A 288 -10.91 -15.37 3.68
C GLU A 288 -9.49 -15.72 3.27
N GLY A 289 -8.71 -16.13 4.26
CA GLY A 289 -7.31 -16.50 4.12
C GLY A 289 -6.87 -17.41 5.26
N GLU A 290 -5.76 -18.11 5.07
CA GLU A 290 -5.28 -19.10 6.04
C GLU A 290 -4.95 -18.44 7.39
N GLY A 291 -5.51 -18.99 8.47
CA GLY A 291 -5.29 -18.48 9.83
C GLY A 291 -5.96 -17.14 10.13
N GLN A 292 -6.74 -16.58 9.20
CA GLN A 292 -7.51 -15.35 9.39
C GLN A 292 -8.98 -15.66 9.67
N ALA A 293 -9.61 -14.86 10.52
CA ALA A 293 -11.07 -14.84 10.58
C ALA A 293 -11.61 -14.21 9.28
N PRO A 294 -12.78 -14.66 8.76
CA PRO A 294 -13.41 -14.00 7.62
C PRO A 294 -13.60 -12.51 7.86
N LEU A 295 -13.16 -11.70 6.90
CA LEU A 295 -13.27 -10.25 6.94
C LEU A 295 -14.49 -9.82 6.12
N SER A 296 -15.51 -9.25 6.78
CA SER A 296 -16.63 -8.63 6.06
C SER A 296 -16.15 -7.37 5.34
N LEU A 297 -16.51 -7.29 4.06
CA LEU A 297 -16.38 -6.08 3.24
C LEU A 297 -17.67 -5.23 3.30
N GLY A 298 -18.73 -5.75 3.91
CA GLY A 298 -20.02 -5.09 4.08
C GLY A 298 -21.11 -5.55 3.13
N LYS A 299 -22.34 -5.12 3.47
CA LYS A 299 -23.56 -5.44 2.72
C LYS A 299 -23.57 -4.77 1.34
N LEU A 300 -23.96 -5.54 0.34
CA LEU A 300 -23.91 -5.15 -1.06
C LEU A 300 -25.24 -4.58 -1.53
N THR A 301 -25.16 -3.58 -2.41
CA THR A 301 -26.33 -3.00 -3.07
C THR A 301 -26.40 -3.48 -4.52
N LEU A 302 -27.51 -4.11 -4.89
CA LEU A 302 -27.78 -4.50 -6.27
C LEU A 302 -28.38 -3.32 -7.04
N SER A 303 -27.76 -2.96 -8.16
CA SER A 303 -28.26 -1.94 -9.10
C SER A 303 -28.53 -2.58 -10.45
N GLY A 304 -29.80 -2.89 -10.73
CA GLY A 304 -30.17 -3.71 -11.88
C GLY A 304 -29.70 -5.15 -11.69
N ASP A 305 -28.77 -5.60 -12.53
CA ASP A 305 -28.11 -6.91 -12.48
C ASP A 305 -26.62 -6.81 -12.08
N ALA A 306 -26.19 -5.65 -11.58
CA ALA A 306 -24.79 -5.38 -11.24
C ALA A 306 -24.60 -5.01 -9.77
N ILE A 307 -23.49 -5.46 -9.20
CA ILE A 307 -22.98 -5.01 -7.89
C ILE A 307 -21.63 -4.33 -8.13
N ASN A 308 -21.47 -3.11 -7.62
CA ASN A 308 -20.19 -2.44 -7.52
C ASN A 308 -20.02 -2.00 -6.08
N HIS A 309 -18.96 -2.48 -5.44
CA HIS A 309 -18.71 -2.27 -4.02
C HIS A 309 -17.25 -1.98 -3.76
N THR A 310 -16.98 -1.11 -2.79
CA THR A 310 -15.63 -0.74 -2.40
C THR A 310 -15.55 -0.76 -0.88
N PHE A 311 -14.46 -1.32 -0.37
CA PHE A 311 -14.14 -1.39 1.03
C PHE A 311 -12.69 -0.96 1.22
N THR A 312 -12.44 -0.05 2.17
CA THR A 312 -11.10 0.28 2.64
C THR A 312 -10.95 -0.27 4.04
N ASP A 313 -9.92 -1.09 4.28
CA ASP A 313 -9.65 -1.69 5.58
C ASP A 313 -9.24 -0.60 6.58
N PRO A 314 -10.05 -0.31 7.61
CA PRO A 314 -9.73 0.75 8.58
C PRO A 314 -8.51 0.41 9.45
N ALA A 315 -8.13 -0.87 9.52
CA ALA A 315 -6.90 -1.30 10.18
C ALA A 315 -5.66 -1.12 9.29
N GLY A 316 -5.83 -0.80 8.00
CA GLY A 316 -4.75 -0.64 7.04
C GLY A 316 -3.92 -1.92 6.90
N ARG A 317 -4.54 -3.09 6.83
CA ARG A 317 -3.78 -4.32 6.54
C ARG A 317 -3.55 -4.42 5.04
N ASN A 318 -2.43 -5.01 4.65
CA ASN A 318 -2.22 -5.42 3.26
C ASN A 318 -3.10 -6.66 2.97
N LEU A 319 -4.24 -6.44 2.32
CA LEU A 319 -5.22 -7.49 2.05
C LEU A 319 -4.67 -8.55 1.08
N LEU A 320 -3.76 -8.19 0.16
CA LEU A 320 -3.09 -9.12 -0.75
C LEU A 320 -2.20 -10.13 -0.02
N ALA A 321 -1.63 -9.72 1.11
CA ALA A 321 -0.76 -10.57 1.92
C ALA A 321 -1.54 -11.54 2.82
N LEU A 322 -2.81 -11.25 3.10
CA LEU A 322 -3.58 -11.94 4.13
C LEU A 322 -4.72 -12.80 3.60
N PHE A 323 -5.27 -12.47 2.43
CA PHE A 323 -6.47 -13.11 1.92
C PHE A 323 -6.27 -13.57 0.47
N ASN A 324 -6.69 -14.80 0.18
CA ASN A 324 -6.60 -15.40 -1.14
C ASN A 324 -7.95 -15.88 -1.69
N ARG A 325 -9.00 -15.85 -0.85
CA ARG A 325 -10.36 -16.26 -1.21
C ARG A 325 -11.33 -15.09 -1.00
N ALA A 326 -12.26 -14.92 -1.94
CA ALA A 326 -13.36 -13.98 -1.85
C ALA A 326 -14.68 -14.71 -2.07
N PHE A 327 -15.71 -14.36 -1.31
CA PHE A 327 -17.05 -14.91 -1.51
C PHE A 327 -18.13 -13.90 -1.15
N VAL A 328 -19.31 -14.11 -1.72
CA VAL A 328 -20.52 -13.34 -1.45
C VAL A 328 -21.56 -14.30 -0.90
N SER A 329 -22.03 -14.03 0.31
CA SER A 329 -23.05 -14.82 0.98
C SER A 329 -24.42 -14.15 0.95
N VAL A 330 -25.46 -14.94 1.24
CA VAL A 330 -26.85 -14.49 1.34
C VAL A 330 -27.21 -14.42 2.82
N GLU A 331 -27.25 -13.21 3.35
CA GLU A 331 -27.48 -12.94 4.77
C GLU A 331 -28.91 -12.46 5.02
N PRO A 332 -29.49 -12.71 6.20
CA PRO A 332 -30.73 -12.06 6.61
C PRO A 332 -30.59 -10.52 6.59
N ALA A 333 -31.62 -9.80 6.14
CA ALA A 333 -31.57 -8.34 6.06
C ALA A 333 -31.37 -7.69 7.44
N SER A 334 -32.03 -8.23 8.45
CA SER A 334 -31.79 -7.95 9.86
C SER A 334 -30.94 -9.07 10.43
N ASP A 335 -29.64 -8.83 10.53
CA ASP A 335 -28.69 -9.77 11.10
C ASP A 335 -27.93 -9.12 12.26
N SER A 336 -27.78 -9.91 13.33
CA SER A 336 -27.02 -9.56 14.54
C SER A 336 -25.76 -10.40 14.69
N ALA A 337 -25.58 -11.43 13.84
CA ALA A 337 -24.39 -12.25 13.80
C ALA A 337 -23.32 -11.57 12.91
N PRO A 338 -22.07 -11.46 13.38
CA PRO A 338 -20.98 -10.90 12.58
C PRO A 338 -20.31 -11.95 11.66
N ALA A 339 -20.79 -13.20 11.64
CA ALA A 339 -20.18 -14.31 10.91
C ALA A 339 -21.02 -14.67 9.67
N PRO A 340 -20.40 -15.14 8.57
CA PRO A 340 -21.11 -15.49 7.35
C PRO A 340 -22.08 -16.66 7.58
N SER A 341 -23.27 -16.59 6.97
CA SER A 341 -24.31 -17.63 7.01
C SER A 341 -23.88 -19.00 6.46
N GLY A 342 -22.82 -19.03 5.65
CA GLY A 342 -22.37 -20.21 4.90
C GLY A 342 -23.19 -20.49 3.63
N VAL A 343 -24.18 -19.65 3.30
CA VAL A 343 -24.94 -19.74 2.05
C VAL A 343 -24.29 -18.82 1.01
N ASN A 344 -23.33 -19.35 0.25
CA ASN A 344 -22.58 -18.59 -0.75
C ASN A 344 -23.35 -18.52 -2.07
N ALA A 345 -23.50 -17.32 -2.62
CA ALA A 345 -24.03 -17.08 -3.97
C ALA A 345 -22.91 -17.00 -5.02
N PHE A 346 -21.76 -16.42 -4.65
CA PHE A 346 -20.59 -16.31 -5.49
C PHE A 346 -19.33 -16.62 -4.70
N GLU A 347 -18.34 -17.24 -5.32
CA GLU A 347 -17.04 -17.47 -4.70
C GLU A 347 -15.92 -17.56 -5.72
N GLY A 348 -14.70 -17.34 -5.25
CA GLY A 348 -13.46 -17.46 -6.00
C GLY A 348 -12.28 -17.55 -5.06
N GLU A 349 -11.21 -18.22 -5.50
CA GLU A 349 -9.98 -18.38 -4.75
C GLU A 349 -8.77 -18.41 -5.68
N ILE A 350 -7.68 -17.79 -5.27
CA ILE A 350 -6.36 -17.98 -5.87
C ILE A 350 -5.63 -19.03 -5.04
N SER A 351 -5.26 -20.13 -5.69
CA SER A 351 -4.50 -21.19 -5.03
C SER A 351 -3.19 -20.67 -4.45
N THR A 352 -2.75 -21.22 -3.33
CA THR A 352 -1.49 -20.83 -2.69
C THR A 352 -0.27 -21.04 -3.59
N THR A 353 -0.32 -22.04 -4.48
CA THR A 353 0.73 -22.28 -5.50
C THR A 353 0.80 -21.17 -6.54
N VAL A 354 -0.33 -20.56 -6.92
CA VAL A 354 -0.35 -19.39 -7.81
C VAL A 354 0.11 -18.14 -7.08
N LEU A 355 -0.18 -18.02 -5.78
CA LEU A 355 0.27 -16.89 -4.97
C LEU A 355 1.77 -16.90 -4.66
N GLU A 356 2.42 -18.07 -4.61
CA GLU A 356 3.85 -18.19 -4.30
C GLU A 356 4.74 -17.25 -5.14
N PRO A 357 4.61 -17.17 -6.47
CA PRO A 357 5.35 -16.17 -7.27
C PRO A 357 4.77 -14.75 -7.20
N ILE A 358 3.50 -14.57 -6.84
CA ILE A 358 2.86 -13.24 -6.79
C ILE A 358 3.27 -12.47 -5.52
N LEU A 359 3.30 -13.14 -4.36
CA LEU A 359 3.53 -12.49 -3.06
C LEU A 359 4.87 -11.75 -2.96
N PRO A 360 6.00 -12.26 -3.48
CA PRO A 360 7.25 -11.49 -3.55
C PRO A 360 7.15 -10.19 -4.35
N VAL A 361 6.24 -10.13 -5.32
CA VAL A 361 6.06 -8.94 -6.16
C VAL A 361 5.30 -7.85 -5.40
N VAL A 362 4.26 -8.21 -4.66
CA VAL A 362 3.24 -7.27 -4.13
C VAL A 362 3.11 -7.23 -2.61
N ALA A 363 3.79 -8.09 -1.87
CA ALA A 363 3.63 -8.17 -0.42
C ALA A 363 4.98 -8.19 0.31
N SER A 364 5.76 -9.26 0.13
CA SER A 364 7.01 -9.44 0.88
C SER A 364 8.02 -10.30 0.13
N ALA A 365 9.25 -9.79 0.03
CA ALA A 365 10.37 -10.46 -0.61
C ALA A 365 11.58 -10.46 0.37
N PRO A 366 11.94 -11.62 0.97
CA PRO A 366 12.95 -11.70 2.05
C PRO A 366 14.37 -11.30 1.65
N ASP A 367 14.67 -11.28 0.36
CA ASP A 367 15.96 -10.89 -0.21
C ASP A 367 16.11 -9.36 -0.36
N THR A 368 15.03 -8.59 -0.19
CA THR A 368 15.09 -7.13 -0.23
C THR A 368 15.52 -6.55 1.12
N PRO A 369 16.11 -5.34 1.16
CA PRO A 369 16.66 -4.77 2.40
C PRO A 369 15.66 -4.63 3.55
N ASP A 370 14.42 -4.26 3.24
CA ASP A 370 13.34 -4.05 4.23
C ASP A 370 12.34 -5.23 4.29
N GLY A 371 12.51 -6.25 3.44
CA GLY A 371 11.62 -7.41 3.37
C GLY A 371 10.28 -7.18 2.64
N ASP A 372 10.03 -5.95 2.19
CA ASP A 372 8.84 -5.59 1.40
C ASP A 372 8.89 -6.16 -0.02
N GLY A 373 7.74 -6.21 -0.68
CA GLY A 373 7.62 -6.69 -2.06
C GLY A 373 8.44 -5.89 -3.07
N TYR A 374 8.85 -6.54 -4.16
CA TYR A 374 9.74 -5.95 -5.17
C TYR A 374 9.18 -4.67 -5.79
N THR A 375 7.87 -4.59 -6.06
CA THR A 375 7.27 -3.44 -6.75
C THR A 375 7.22 -2.19 -5.90
N LEU A 376 6.90 -2.32 -4.61
CA LEU A 376 6.91 -1.21 -3.67
C LEU A 376 8.33 -0.65 -3.52
N ASN A 377 9.32 -1.53 -3.36
CA ASN A 377 10.72 -1.14 -3.25
C ASN A 377 11.27 -0.50 -4.53
N ALA A 378 10.92 -1.04 -5.70
CA ALA A 378 11.27 -0.46 -7.00
C ALA A 378 10.72 0.97 -7.14
N LEU A 379 9.43 1.17 -6.82
CA LEU A 379 8.79 2.48 -6.87
C LEU A 379 9.50 3.47 -5.92
N ASN A 380 9.83 3.01 -4.71
CA ASN A 380 10.59 3.81 -3.74
C ASN A 380 11.99 4.21 -4.28
N GLN A 381 12.65 3.36 -5.06
CA GLN A 381 13.93 3.72 -5.70
C GLN A 381 13.74 4.76 -6.81
N VAL A 382 12.72 4.63 -7.66
CA VAL A 382 12.43 5.62 -8.71
C VAL A 382 12.12 7.00 -8.10
N LEU A 383 11.37 7.05 -7.00
CA LEU A 383 11.09 8.31 -6.28
C LEU A 383 12.34 8.99 -5.69
N LYS A 384 13.45 8.25 -5.52
CA LYS A 384 14.74 8.82 -5.09
C LYS A 384 15.56 9.37 -6.27
N ILE A 385 15.30 8.91 -7.49
CA ILE A 385 15.96 9.40 -8.71
C ILE A 385 15.45 10.81 -9.08
N GLU A 386 14.14 11.04 -8.96
CA GLU A 386 13.52 12.33 -9.32
C GLU A 386 14.17 13.57 -8.71
N PRO A 387 14.43 13.66 -7.39
CA PRO A 387 15.06 14.83 -6.80
C PRO A 387 16.52 15.02 -7.25
N GLU A 388 17.25 13.95 -7.53
CA GLU A 388 18.63 14.02 -8.05
C GLU A 388 18.65 14.61 -9.46
N VAL A 389 17.77 14.12 -10.34
CA VAL A 389 17.58 14.64 -11.70
C VAL A 389 17.12 16.10 -11.67
N GLY A 390 16.20 16.44 -10.75
CA GLY A 390 15.78 17.81 -10.51
C GLY A 390 16.95 18.72 -10.10
N PHE A 391 17.84 18.22 -9.24
CA PHE A 391 19.03 18.95 -8.82
C PHE A 391 20.03 19.15 -9.99
N GLN A 392 20.27 18.13 -10.81
CA GLN A 392 21.08 18.28 -12.03
C GLN A 392 20.56 19.44 -12.90
N LYS A 393 19.26 19.42 -13.18
CA LYS A 393 18.60 20.34 -14.10
C LYS A 393 18.46 21.76 -13.55
N ASP A 394 18.04 21.91 -12.31
CA ASP A 394 17.65 23.21 -11.73
C ASP A 394 18.76 23.86 -10.90
N TYR A 395 19.78 23.11 -10.51
CA TYR A 395 20.94 23.62 -9.77
C TYR A 395 22.25 23.49 -10.54
N SER A 396 22.67 22.28 -10.91
CA SER A 396 24.04 22.04 -11.40
C SER A 396 24.28 22.67 -12.77
N ILE A 397 23.32 22.55 -13.70
CA ILE A 397 23.39 23.20 -15.02
C ILE A 397 23.39 24.74 -14.89
N PRO A 398 22.41 25.40 -14.22
CA PRO A 398 22.37 26.87 -14.18
C PRO A 398 23.53 27.52 -13.43
N ASN A 399 24.10 26.83 -12.43
CA ASN A 399 25.25 27.34 -11.67
C ASN A 399 26.61 26.99 -12.29
N ASN A 400 26.62 26.26 -13.42
CA ASN A 400 27.84 25.79 -14.08
C ASN A 400 28.74 24.99 -13.11
N ASP A 401 28.12 24.11 -12.32
CA ASP A 401 28.79 23.30 -11.29
C ASP A 401 28.93 21.85 -11.75
N LEU A 402 30.05 21.55 -12.42
CA LEU A 402 30.36 20.22 -12.93
C LEU A 402 30.59 19.20 -11.81
N ALA A 403 31.19 19.62 -10.69
CA ALA A 403 31.46 18.73 -9.58
C ALA A 403 30.15 18.27 -8.95
N ALA A 404 29.23 19.22 -8.69
CA ALA A 404 27.90 18.88 -8.23
C ALA A 404 27.21 17.92 -9.22
N LEU A 405 27.14 18.27 -10.51
CA LEU A 405 26.48 17.43 -11.53
C LEU A 405 26.95 15.97 -11.50
N LYS A 406 28.25 15.74 -11.37
CA LYS A 406 28.82 14.38 -11.33
C LYS A 406 28.43 13.61 -10.06
N ILE A 407 28.35 14.27 -8.91
CA ILE A 407 27.84 13.66 -7.67
C ILE A 407 26.40 13.18 -7.87
N GLN A 408 25.52 13.99 -8.46
CA GLN A 408 24.14 13.56 -8.72
C GLN A 408 24.08 12.41 -9.74
N ALA A 409 24.87 12.49 -10.81
CA ALA A 409 24.94 11.43 -11.82
C ALA A 409 25.40 10.09 -11.22
N GLU A 410 26.41 10.11 -10.34
CA GLU A 410 26.82 8.96 -9.55
C GLU A 410 25.69 8.44 -8.65
N GLY A 411 25.00 9.34 -7.94
CA GLY A 411 23.89 8.97 -7.07
C GLY A 411 22.78 8.22 -7.80
N ILE A 412 22.39 8.71 -8.97
CA ILE A 412 21.39 8.08 -9.85
C ILE A 412 21.89 6.72 -10.34
N LEU A 413 23.14 6.66 -10.82
CA LEU A 413 23.76 5.41 -11.27
C LEU A 413 23.77 4.36 -10.15
N ASN A 414 24.15 4.74 -8.94
CA ASN A 414 24.19 3.84 -7.78
C ASN A 414 22.80 3.35 -7.35
N ILE A 415 21.73 4.12 -7.57
CA ILE A 415 20.34 3.67 -7.35
C ILE A 415 19.91 2.67 -8.44
N LEU A 416 20.27 2.92 -9.70
CA LEU A 416 19.94 2.04 -10.82
C LEU A 416 20.65 0.68 -10.72
N GLU A 417 21.94 0.70 -10.40
CA GLU A 417 22.82 -0.46 -10.43
C GLU A 417 22.72 -1.33 -9.16
N GLY A 418 22.69 -0.71 -7.98
CA GLY A 418 22.77 -1.41 -6.70
C GLY A 418 24.17 -1.97 -6.39
N GLN A 419 24.43 -2.26 -5.12
CA GLN A 419 25.76 -2.62 -4.60
C GLN A 419 26.33 -3.92 -5.17
N SER A 420 25.48 -4.80 -5.70
CA SER A 420 25.93 -6.04 -6.33
C SER A 420 26.51 -5.83 -7.73
N SER A 421 26.22 -4.68 -8.36
CA SER A 421 26.69 -4.36 -9.70
C SER A 421 28.16 -3.89 -9.67
N PRO A 422 29.00 -4.32 -10.63
CA PRO A 422 30.32 -3.75 -10.80
C PRO A 422 30.26 -2.26 -11.17
N ASP A 423 29.08 -1.76 -11.58
CA ASP A 423 28.86 -0.36 -11.91
C ASP A 423 28.49 0.55 -10.72
N TYR A 424 28.36 -0.02 -9.52
CA TYR A 424 28.20 0.73 -8.27
C TYR A 424 29.54 1.24 -7.72
N GLY A 425 29.55 2.43 -7.14
CA GLY A 425 30.68 2.97 -6.37
C GLY A 425 30.93 4.47 -6.58
N ASP A 426 32.16 4.89 -6.26
CA ASP A 426 32.68 6.24 -6.50
C ASP A 426 33.06 6.36 -7.99
N ARG A 427 32.18 7.02 -8.74
CA ARG A 427 32.18 7.12 -10.19
C ARG A 427 32.63 8.49 -10.67
N ASP A 428 32.49 9.51 -9.83
CA ASP A 428 33.04 10.84 -10.11
C ASP A 428 34.53 10.97 -9.71
N GLY A 429 35.06 10.02 -8.94
CA GLY A 429 36.45 9.93 -8.52
C GLY A 429 36.81 10.91 -7.38
N ASN A 430 35.82 11.35 -6.60
CA ASN A 430 36.01 12.30 -5.52
C ASN A 430 36.52 11.65 -4.20
N GLY A 431 36.53 10.32 -4.13
CA GLY A 431 36.96 9.53 -2.99
C GLY A 431 35.83 9.08 -2.04
N GLU A 432 34.58 9.44 -2.32
CA GLU A 432 33.39 9.13 -1.54
C GLU A 432 32.31 8.51 -2.44
N VAL A 433 31.67 7.44 -1.97
CA VAL A 433 30.50 6.87 -2.67
C VAL A 433 29.25 7.64 -2.25
N TYR A 434 28.56 8.24 -3.21
CA TYR A 434 27.28 8.91 -3.02
C TYR A 434 26.12 8.03 -3.53
N SER A 435 25.16 7.72 -2.67
CA SER A 435 23.90 7.08 -3.06
C SER A 435 22.81 7.33 -2.02
N GLN A 436 21.59 7.59 -2.50
CA GLN A 436 20.37 7.60 -1.67
C GLN A 436 19.60 6.27 -1.74
N GLY A 437 20.10 5.34 -2.56
CA GLY A 437 19.47 4.04 -2.82
C GLY A 437 19.56 3.10 -1.62
N ASP A 438 18.77 2.04 -1.67
CA ASP A 438 18.80 0.96 -0.66
C ASP A 438 19.92 -0.08 -0.91
N GLY A 439 20.63 0.03 -2.03
CA GLY A 439 21.71 -0.87 -2.42
C GLY A 439 21.28 -2.12 -3.17
N PHE A 440 19.99 -2.38 -3.39
CA PHE A 440 19.53 -3.54 -4.16
C PHE A 440 19.65 -3.32 -5.67
N GLY A 441 19.26 -2.13 -6.13
CA GLY A 441 19.33 -1.73 -7.55
C GLY A 441 18.05 -2.00 -8.33
N LEU A 442 17.68 -1.09 -9.22
CA LEU A 442 16.56 -1.28 -10.16
C LEU A 442 16.90 -2.31 -11.24
N LEU A 443 18.12 -2.24 -11.78
CA LEU A 443 18.65 -3.12 -12.83
C LEU A 443 19.40 -4.33 -12.23
N GLY A 444 20.17 -4.10 -11.17
CA GLY A 444 21.02 -5.12 -10.54
C GLY A 444 22.26 -5.45 -11.36
N SER A 445 22.83 -6.64 -11.13
CA SER A 445 24.06 -7.09 -11.82
C SER A 445 23.75 -8.18 -12.84
N GLY A 446 24.66 -8.39 -13.81
CA GLY A 446 24.56 -9.52 -14.75
C GLY A 446 24.54 -10.92 -14.10
N SER A 447 24.86 -11.01 -12.79
CA SER A 447 24.78 -12.24 -11.98
C SER A 447 23.59 -12.31 -11.02
N GLY A 448 22.83 -11.21 -10.83
CA GLY A 448 21.71 -11.15 -9.89
C GLY A 448 20.70 -10.07 -10.29
N ALA A 449 19.44 -10.46 -10.39
CA ALA A 449 18.36 -9.57 -10.82
C ALA A 449 18.17 -8.37 -9.88
N GLY A 450 18.11 -7.16 -10.43
CA GLY A 450 17.57 -6.00 -9.72
C GLY A 450 16.04 -6.08 -9.62
N TYR A 451 15.44 -5.08 -8.97
CA TYR A 451 13.99 -5.08 -8.71
C TYR A 451 13.15 -5.33 -9.96
N LEU A 452 13.46 -4.66 -11.08
CA LEU A 452 12.64 -4.73 -12.28
C LEU A 452 12.66 -6.13 -12.92
N GLN A 453 13.84 -6.74 -12.97
CA GLN A 453 13.99 -8.09 -13.50
C GLN A 453 13.39 -9.13 -12.56
N ALA A 454 13.48 -8.93 -11.24
CA ALA A 454 12.83 -9.79 -10.25
C ALA A 454 11.30 -9.78 -10.43
N ILE A 455 10.69 -8.60 -10.61
CA ILE A 455 9.27 -8.45 -10.92
C ILE A 455 8.89 -9.20 -12.19
N ALA A 456 9.63 -8.99 -13.28
CA ALA A 456 9.37 -9.66 -14.55
C ALA A 456 9.46 -11.19 -14.43
N ASN A 457 10.48 -11.70 -13.74
CA ASN A 457 10.67 -13.14 -13.53
C ASN A 457 9.53 -13.76 -12.72
N GLN A 458 9.09 -13.10 -11.66
CA GLN A 458 8.02 -13.58 -10.80
C GLN A 458 6.65 -13.50 -11.48
N ALA A 459 6.38 -12.43 -12.22
CA ALA A 459 5.18 -12.34 -13.06
C ALA A 459 5.17 -13.46 -14.12
N ALA A 460 6.31 -13.71 -14.80
CA ALA A 460 6.43 -14.83 -15.72
C ALA A 460 6.15 -16.18 -15.05
N ALA A 461 6.69 -16.39 -13.85
CA ALA A 461 6.44 -17.61 -13.07
C ALA A 461 4.95 -17.77 -12.74
N ALA A 462 4.28 -16.71 -12.26
CA ALA A 462 2.85 -16.71 -11.95
C ALA A 462 1.97 -17.10 -13.15
N ALA A 463 2.30 -16.62 -14.35
CA ALA A 463 1.58 -16.97 -15.57
C ALA A 463 1.71 -18.45 -15.97
N GLN A 464 2.75 -19.14 -15.50
CA GLN A 464 3.03 -20.54 -15.87
C GLN A 464 2.57 -21.55 -14.80
N VAL A 465 2.06 -21.09 -13.65
CA VAL A 465 1.57 -21.99 -12.60
C VAL A 465 0.32 -22.72 -13.06
N GLU A 466 0.28 -24.04 -12.89
CA GLU A 466 -0.94 -24.83 -13.13
C GLU A 466 -2.07 -24.35 -12.22
N GLY A 467 -3.21 -24.01 -12.82
CA GLY A 467 -4.35 -23.43 -12.08
C GLY A 467 -4.35 -21.90 -12.00
N ALA A 468 -3.40 -21.20 -12.62
CA ALA A 468 -3.48 -19.76 -12.81
C ALA A 468 -4.75 -19.38 -13.60
N SER A 469 -5.49 -18.40 -13.10
CA SER A 469 -6.71 -17.93 -13.76
C SER A 469 -6.38 -17.17 -15.05
N PRO A 470 -7.30 -17.09 -16.03
CA PRO A 470 -7.11 -16.24 -17.21
C PRO A 470 -6.80 -14.78 -16.87
N GLU A 471 -7.37 -14.25 -15.78
CA GLU A 471 -7.07 -12.90 -15.31
C GLU A 471 -5.64 -12.79 -14.76
N THR A 472 -5.20 -13.75 -13.93
CA THR A 472 -3.83 -13.79 -13.41
C THR A 472 -2.82 -13.84 -14.56
N VAL A 473 -3.03 -14.73 -15.54
CA VAL A 473 -2.14 -14.85 -16.71
C VAL A 473 -2.06 -13.53 -17.48
N ARG A 474 -3.21 -12.91 -17.76
CA ARG A 474 -3.28 -11.64 -18.49
C ARG A 474 -2.53 -10.53 -17.75
N GLN A 475 -2.73 -10.40 -16.44
CA GLN A 475 -2.10 -9.34 -15.65
C GLN A 475 -0.60 -9.58 -15.47
N ALA A 476 -0.18 -10.84 -15.37
CA ALA A 476 1.22 -11.22 -15.34
C ALA A 476 1.94 -10.90 -16.67
N GLU A 477 1.32 -11.14 -17.82
CA GLU A 477 1.85 -10.76 -19.13
C GLU A 477 1.97 -9.22 -19.26
N GLN A 478 0.96 -8.48 -18.81
CA GLN A 478 1.00 -7.01 -18.81
C GLN A 478 2.06 -6.46 -17.87
N THR A 479 2.22 -7.06 -16.69
CA THR A 479 3.28 -6.70 -15.72
C THR A 479 4.66 -6.93 -16.32
N GLN A 480 4.88 -8.04 -17.03
CA GLN A 480 6.14 -8.30 -17.74
C GLN A 480 6.42 -7.26 -18.82
N ALA A 481 5.41 -6.90 -19.63
CA ALA A 481 5.56 -5.89 -20.68
C ALA A 481 5.95 -4.52 -20.11
N ALA A 482 5.28 -4.09 -19.04
CA ALA A 482 5.60 -2.84 -18.34
C ALA A 482 6.99 -2.88 -17.69
N ALA A 483 7.35 -4.00 -17.04
CA ALA A 483 8.67 -4.16 -16.44
C ALA A 483 9.78 -4.11 -17.50
N ALA A 484 9.58 -4.72 -18.68
CA ALA A 484 10.53 -4.66 -19.77
C ALA A 484 10.74 -3.23 -20.30
N ASN A 485 9.66 -2.44 -20.41
CA ASN A 485 9.77 -1.03 -20.77
C ASN A 485 10.50 -0.22 -19.69
N ALA A 486 10.15 -0.42 -18.41
CA ALA A 486 10.83 0.23 -17.29
C ALA A 486 12.33 -0.11 -17.25
N ILE A 487 12.72 -1.36 -17.53
CA ILE A 487 14.13 -1.77 -17.68
C ILE A 487 14.80 -0.95 -18.78
N SER A 488 14.18 -0.90 -19.97
CA SER A 488 14.75 -0.15 -21.10
C SER A 488 14.92 1.34 -20.80
N LEU A 489 13.97 1.96 -20.09
CA LEU A 489 14.07 3.36 -19.65
C LEU A 489 15.20 3.55 -18.64
N ALA A 490 15.30 2.66 -17.64
CA ALA A 490 16.34 2.69 -16.63
C ALA A 490 17.75 2.50 -17.24
N GLU A 491 17.90 1.61 -18.21
CA GLU A 491 19.16 1.43 -18.96
C GLU A 491 19.53 2.67 -19.77
N GLN A 492 18.56 3.34 -20.41
CA GLN A 492 18.82 4.59 -21.14
C GLN A 492 19.24 5.72 -20.20
N ILE A 493 18.62 5.83 -19.02
CA ILE A 493 19.03 6.79 -17.98
C ILE A 493 20.47 6.48 -17.55
N ARG A 494 20.78 5.23 -17.19
CA ARG A 494 22.13 4.79 -16.83
C ARG A 494 23.17 5.21 -17.88
N ASP A 495 22.90 4.92 -19.15
CA ASP A 495 23.84 5.19 -20.25
C ASP A 495 24.06 6.70 -20.46
N LEU A 496 23.06 7.54 -20.20
CA LEU A 496 23.19 8.99 -20.22
C LEU A 496 23.97 9.51 -19.01
N GLU A 497 23.73 8.98 -17.82
CA GLU A 497 24.46 9.37 -16.60
C GLU A 497 25.94 9.01 -16.69
N LEU A 498 26.28 7.87 -17.28
CA LEU A 498 27.66 7.50 -17.58
C LEU A 498 28.34 8.51 -18.54
N GLN A 499 27.60 9.05 -19.51
CA GLN A 499 28.11 10.11 -20.39
C GLN A 499 28.30 11.44 -19.65
N ILE A 500 27.37 11.77 -18.74
CA ILE A 500 27.46 12.97 -17.89
C ILE A 500 28.70 12.88 -16.98
N LEU A 501 28.96 11.73 -16.36
CA LEU A 501 30.15 11.47 -15.53
C LEU A 501 31.46 11.66 -16.31
N GLN A 502 31.48 11.30 -17.59
CA GLN A 502 32.65 11.45 -18.46
C GLN A 502 32.85 12.88 -18.99
N ALA A 503 31.87 13.77 -18.83
CA ALA A 503 31.95 15.11 -19.38
C ALA A 503 33.07 15.95 -18.76
N GLY A 504 33.73 16.75 -19.60
CA GLY A 504 34.79 17.68 -19.20
C GLY A 504 34.27 19.07 -18.81
N ASP A 505 33.04 19.42 -19.22
CA ASP A 505 32.41 20.71 -18.95
C ASP A 505 30.88 20.61 -18.98
N ILE A 506 30.22 21.62 -18.40
CA ILE A 506 28.74 21.71 -18.33
C ILE A 506 28.11 22.07 -19.69
N ALA A 507 28.85 22.76 -20.57
CA ALA A 507 28.27 23.27 -21.80
C ALA A 507 27.89 22.12 -22.77
N SER A 508 28.53 20.95 -22.66
CA SER A 508 28.24 19.78 -23.48
C SER A 508 27.14 18.86 -22.98
N VAL A 509 26.60 19.04 -21.76
CA VAL A 509 25.72 18.04 -21.10
C VAL A 509 24.28 18.47 -20.92
N GLY A 510 23.93 19.72 -21.24
CA GLY A 510 22.55 20.21 -21.08
C GLY A 510 21.50 19.37 -21.82
N ASP A 511 21.80 18.91 -23.03
CA ASP A 511 20.91 18.04 -23.80
C ASP A 511 20.81 16.62 -23.21
N LEU A 512 21.87 16.12 -22.56
CA LEU A 512 21.84 14.82 -21.87
C LEU A 512 20.93 14.90 -20.64
N VAL A 513 21.10 15.93 -19.80
CA VAL A 513 20.25 16.14 -18.60
C VAL A 513 18.78 16.30 -18.99
N ASN A 514 18.46 17.01 -20.08
CA ASN A 514 17.08 17.12 -20.54
C ASN A 514 16.48 15.77 -21.00
N GLN A 515 17.30 14.88 -21.58
CA GLN A 515 16.88 13.52 -21.93
C GLN A 515 16.67 12.67 -20.67
N VAL A 516 17.58 12.74 -19.69
CA VAL A 516 17.42 12.08 -18.39
C VAL A 516 16.13 12.51 -17.71
N VAL A 517 15.82 13.81 -17.70
CA VAL A 517 14.55 14.34 -17.16
C VAL A 517 13.34 13.71 -17.83
N SER A 518 13.34 13.64 -19.17
CA SER A 518 12.21 13.08 -19.93
C SER A 518 12.06 11.57 -19.70
N LEU A 519 13.17 10.83 -19.67
CA LEU A 519 13.17 9.40 -19.40
C LEU A 519 12.77 9.08 -17.96
N THR A 520 13.19 9.90 -16.99
CA THR A 520 12.80 9.75 -15.58
C THR A 520 11.30 9.97 -15.42
N GLN A 521 10.71 10.95 -16.10
CA GLN A 521 9.26 11.15 -16.12
C GLN A 521 8.51 9.95 -16.70
N ALA A 522 9.00 9.38 -17.80
CA ALA A 522 8.45 8.17 -18.39
C ALA A 522 8.63 6.95 -17.47
N LEU A 523 9.77 6.84 -16.78
CA LEU A 523 10.05 5.75 -15.84
C LEU A 523 9.16 5.86 -14.60
N THR A 524 8.90 7.06 -14.08
CA THR A 524 7.94 7.24 -12.98
C THR A 524 6.53 6.89 -13.43
N ASP A 525 6.12 7.37 -14.61
CA ASP A 525 4.74 7.28 -15.10
C ASP A 525 3.77 7.87 -14.06
N ALA A 526 3.97 9.17 -13.79
CA ALA A 526 3.33 9.84 -12.66
C ALA A 526 1.80 9.90 -12.77
N ASP A 527 1.25 9.93 -13.98
CA ASP A 527 -0.19 9.92 -14.21
C ASP A 527 -0.80 8.51 -14.20
N GLY A 528 -0.01 7.45 -14.41
CA GLY A 528 -0.46 6.07 -14.35
C GLY A 528 -1.53 5.76 -15.40
N LEU A 529 -1.58 6.55 -16.47
CA LEU A 529 -2.61 6.47 -17.51
C LEU A 529 -2.24 5.47 -18.60
N ASP A 530 -1.01 4.94 -18.59
CA ASP A 530 -0.51 3.97 -19.57
C ASP A 530 -1.01 2.53 -19.33
N LEU A 531 -1.99 2.33 -18.44
CA LEU A 531 -2.68 1.03 -18.26
C LEU A 531 -3.32 0.51 -19.56
N ALA A 532 -3.62 1.39 -20.51
CA ALA A 532 -4.17 1.01 -21.81
C ALA A 532 -3.11 0.46 -22.79
N ASP A 533 -1.83 0.79 -22.58
CA ASP A 533 -0.70 0.25 -23.33
C ASP A 533 0.48 -0.03 -22.38
N PRO A 534 0.44 -1.15 -21.63
CA PRO A 534 1.46 -1.47 -20.64
C PRO A 534 2.89 -1.49 -21.19
N GLY A 535 3.08 -1.72 -22.49
CA GLY A 535 4.39 -1.68 -23.14
C GLY A 535 5.01 -0.28 -23.22
N GLN A 536 4.26 0.77 -22.87
CA GLN A 536 4.74 2.15 -22.76
C GLN A 536 4.77 2.66 -21.31
N GLY A 537 4.15 1.92 -20.37
CA GLY A 537 4.03 2.34 -18.98
C GLY A 537 5.34 2.27 -18.20
N GLY A 538 5.43 3.09 -17.16
CA GLY A 538 6.55 3.14 -16.22
C GLY A 538 6.27 2.36 -14.94
N MET A 539 6.96 2.72 -13.85
CA MET A 539 6.89 2.00 -12.59
C MET A 539 5.53 2.07 -11.91
N ARG A 540 4.77 3.15 -12.09
CA ARG A 540 3.41 3.20 -11.57
C ARG A 540 2.51 2.16 -12.25
N THR A 541 2.62 2.01 -13.58
CA THR A 541 1.93 0.95 -14.32
C THR A 541 2.36 -0.44 -13.87
N VAL A 542 3.67 -0.69 -13.72
CA VAL A 542 4.20 -1.98 -13.19
C VAL A 542 3.58 -2.29 -11.82
N TYR A 543 3.57 -1.32 -10.91
CA TYR A 543 3.03 -1.46 -9.56
C TYR A 543 1.54 -1.81 -9.55
N ILE A 544 0.73 -1.10 -10.33
CA ILE A 544 -0.72 -1.33 -10.42
C ILE A 544 -1.01 -2.72 -11.01
N LEU A 545 -0.41 -3.05 -12.15
CA LEU A 545 -0.64 -4.33 -12.82
C LEU A 545 -0.22 -5.52 -11.96
N SER A 546 0.85 -5.35 -11.18
CA SER A 546 1.31 -6.38 -10.27
C SER A 546 0.27 -6.71 -9.19
N GLN A 547 -0.38 -5.70 -8.61
CA GLN A 547 -1.47 -5.91 -7.65
C GLN A 547 -2.65 -6.66 -8.30
N LEU A 548 -2.94 -6.35 -9.57
CA LEU A 548 -4.02 -7.00 -10.31
C LEU A 548 -3.74 -8.48 -10.64
N MET A 549 -2.49 -8.96 -10.59
CA MET A 549 -2.20 -10.40 -10.73
C MET A 549 -2.92 -11.25 -9.68
N ALA A 550 -3.17 -10.67 -8.50
CA ALA A 550 -3.88 -11.27 -7.39
C ALA A 550 -5.40 -10.99 -7.40
N SER A 551 -5.98 -10.66 -8.56
CA SER A 551 -7.43 -10.48 -8.67
C SER A 551 -8.15 -11.82 -8.55
N VAL A 552 -9.19 -11.86 -7.71
CA VAL A 552 -10.00 -13.06 -7.48
C VAL A 552 -11.18 -13.06 -8.45
N GLU A 553 -11.22 -14.05 -9.35
CA GLU A 553 -12.37 -14.29 -10.23
C GLU A 553 -13.51 -14.94 -9.45
N LEU A 554 -14.70 -14.30 -9.43
CA LEU A 554 -15.88 -14.84 -8.76
C LEU A 554 -16.81 -15.54 -9.74
N PHE A 555 -17.27 -16.73 -9.35
CA PHE A 555 -18.20 -17.56 -10.10
C PHE A 555 -19.47 -17.82 -9.27
N PRO A 556 -20.64 -17.96 -9.91
CA PRO A 556 -21.85 -18.37 -9.22
C PRO A 556 -21.69 -19.77 -8.62
N VAL A 557 -22.13 -19.96 -7.37
CA VAL A 557 -22.16 -21.28 -6.73
C VAL A 557 -23.39 -22.05 -7.22
N ALA A 558 -23.19 -23.26 -7.73
CA ALA A 558 -24.28 -24.09 -8.26
C ALA A 558 -25.06 -24.78 -7.11
N GLY A 559 -26.23 -24.24 -6.76
CA GLY A 559 -27.11 -24.78 -5.73
C GLY A 559 -28.10 -23.72 -5.27
N GLU A 560 -29.30 -24.13 -4.84
CA GLU A 560 -30.41 -23.22 -4.50
C GLU A 560 -29.94 -22.08 -3.59
N ILE A 561 -30.12 -20.84 -4.05
CA ILE A 561 -30.24 -19.67 -3.17
C ILE A 561 -31.53 -19.86 -2.36
N ALA A 562 -31.52 -20.85 -1.45
CA ALA A 562 -32.62 -21.13 -0.56
C ALA A 562 -32.61 -20.05 0.52
N ALA A 563 -33.79 -19.47 0.78
CA ALA A 563 -33.94 -18.44 1.80
C ALA A 563 -33.32 -18.92 3.15
N PRO A 564 -32.56 -18.07 3.85
CA PRO A 564 -32.03 -18.43 5.17
C PRO A 564 -33.16 -18.86 6.10
N ALA A 565 -32.91 -19.87 6.93
CA ALA A 565 -33.88 -20.34 7.90
C ALA A 565 -34.27 -19.17 8.84
N PRO A 566 -35.57 -18.96 9.13
CA PRO A 566 -36.00 -17.87 10.00
C PRO A 566 -35.33 -18.01 11.37
N ALA A 567 -34.89 -16.87 11.93
CA ALA A 567 -34.27 -16.81 13.25
C ALA A 567 -35.12 -17.56 14.30
N PRO A 568 -34.51 -18.28 15.25
CA PRO A 568 -35.25 -18.98 16.30
C PRO A 568 -36.11 -17.96 17.06
N THR A 569 -37.42 -18.22 17.07
CA THR A 569 -38.38 -17.40 17.79
C THR A 569 -38.01 -17.40 19.28
N PRO A 570 -37.97 -16.24 19.97
CA PRO A 570 -37.73 -16.22 21.42
C PRO A 570 -38.77 -17.11 22.10
N GLU A 571 -38.29 -18.10 22.84
CA GLU A 571 -39.14 -19.01 23.61
C GLU A 571 -39.92 -18.16 24.63
N LEU A 572 -41.22 -18.00 24.41
CA LEU A 572 -42.12 -17.37 25.37
C LEU A 572 -42.07 -18.22 26.65
N ILE A 573 -41.49 -17.66 27.70
CA ILE A 573 -41.61 -18.21 29.05
C ILE A 573 -43.09 -18.16 29.41
N ASP A 574 -43.76 -19.31 29.35
CA ASP A 574 -45.11 -19.50 29.86
C ASP A 574 -45.11 -19.17 31.36
N GLU A 575 -45.66 -18.01 31.71
CA GLU A 575 -45.94 -17.64 33.10
C GLU A 575 -47.04 -18.58 33.62
N HIS A 576 -46.61 -19.66 34.27
CA HIS A 576 -47.51 -20.63 34.87
C HIS A 576 -48.23 -19.98 36.06
N ALA A 577 -49.52 -19.69 35.86
CA ALA A 577 -50.46 -19.37 36.92
C ALA A 577 -50.58 -20.54 37.90
N GLY A 578 -49.81 -20.48 38.98
CA GLY A 578 -49.92 -21.37 40.14
C GLY A 578 -50.92 -20.83 41.16
N ASP A 579 -52.16 -21.29 41.04
CA ASP A 579 -53.20 -21.20 42.06
C ASP A 579 -52.72 -21.90 43.35
N THR A 580 -52.59 -21.16 44.45
CA THR A 580 -52.57 -21.74 45.79
C THR A 580 -53.49 -20.94 46.71
N ALA A 581 -54.69 -21.47 46.90
CA ALA A 581 -55.52 -21.21 48.06
C ALA A 581 -54.81 -21.70 49.33
N SER A 582 -54.75 -20.84 50.35
CA SER A 582 -54.71 -21.24 51.76
C SER A 582 -55.41 -20.19 52.59
N GLU A 583 -56.50 -20.63 53.22
CA GLU A 583 -57.20 -19.95 54.30
C GLU A 583 -56.26 -19.61 55.48
N HIS A 584 -56.69 -18.60 56.24
CA HIS A 584 -56.88 -18.61 57.70
C HIS A 584 -56.15 -17.52 58.51
N ASP A 585 -57.00 -16.80 59.25
CA ASP A 585 -56.80 -16.10 60.52
C ASP A 585 -55.97 -14.81 60.61
N GLY A 586 -56.70 -13.72 60.86
CA GLY A 586 -56.71 -13.17 62.21
C GLY A 586 -55.92 -11.89 62.47
N ASN A 587 -56.70 -10.80 62.59
CA ASN A 587 -56.48 -9.55 63.34
C ASN A 587 -55.87 -8.34 62.61
#